data_AF-A0A543IV04-F1
#
_entry.id   AF-A0A543IV04-F1
#
_cell.length_a   1.000
_cell.length_b   1.000
_cell.length_c   1.000
_cell.angle_alpha   90.00
_cell.angle_beta   90.00
_cell.angle_gamma   90.00
#
_symmetry.space_group_name_H-M   'P 1'
#
loop_
_entity.id
_entity.type
_entity.pdbx_description
1 polymer ?
#
loop_
_entity_poly.entity_id
_entity_poly.type
_entity_poly.pdbx_seq_one_letter_code
_entity_poly.pdbx_strand_id
1 'polypeptide(L)'
;MWSGNDLSAEQAFGEIRRVDRQVRRSSRPTAVWWLACGIATAVYWSVMHFGREPYDTLAVVGWVVFSTASAFYVCRRGAYERRLYRLARVVMAVFLAATLFNVLVTPYVRENDGIWPVVVGVVGILVAAIPPLYGGWRGLKALRDLDREEPAIQ
;
A
#
# COMPACT_ATOMS: atom_id res chain seq x y z
N MET A 1 1.28 -55.62 9.80
CA MET A 1 1.14 -54.63 10.89
C MET A 1 2.00 -53.43 10.50
N TRP A 2 1.43 -52.50 9.73
CA TRP A 2 2.09 -51.26 9.30
C TRP A 2 1.46 -50.12 10.09
N SER A 3 2.20 -49.60 11.06
CA SER A 3 1.88 -48.41 11.84
C SER A 3 3.00 -47.43 11.55
N GLY A 4 2.71 -46.38 10.76
CA GLY A 4 3.71 -45.39 10.41
C GLY A 4 3.31 -44.58 9.19
N ASN A 5 2.51 -43.53 9.40
CA ASN A 5 2.70 -42.19 8.80
C ASN A 5 1.51 -41.22 8.96
N ASP A 6 0.38 -41.63 9.54
CA ASP A 6 -0.77 -40.70 9.67
C ASP A 6 -0.51 -39.50 10.62
N LEU A 7 0.47 -39.62 11.53
CA LEU A 7 0.94 -38.51 12.36
C LEU A 7 1.62 -37.38 11.56
N SER A 8 2.09 -37.64 10.33
CA SER A 8 2.81 -36.67 9.51
C SER A 8 1.87 -35.72 8.74
N ALA A 9 0.66 -36.15 8.39
CA ALA A 9 -0.27 -35.33 7.61
C ALA A 9 -0.91 -34.25 8.49
N GLU A 10 -1.42 -34.62 9.67
CA GLU A 10 -2.02 -33.67 10.61
C GLU A 10 -0.98 -32.69 11.20
N GLN A 11 0.25 -33.15 11.45
CA GLN A 11 1.34 -32.24 11.84
C GLN A 11 1.73 -31.30 10.70
N ALA A 12 1.81 -31.76 9.45
CA ALA A 12 2.07 -30.90 8.31
C ALA A 12 0.95 -29.87 8.10
N PHE A 13 -0.32 -30.26 8.22
CA PHE A 13 -1.44 -29.32 8.16
C PHE A 13 -1.45 -28.35 9.36
N GLY A 14 -1.05 -28.81 10.54
CA GLY A 14 -0.87 -27.99 11.73
C GLY A 14 0.24 -26.94 11.56
N GLU A 15 1.38 -27.33 10.97
CA GLU A 15 2.48 -26.43 10.65
C GLU A 15 2.12 -25.45 9.53
N ILE A 16 1.45 -25.90 8.47
CA ILE A 16 0.92 -25.03 7.42
C ILE A 16 -0.05 -24.01 8.02
N ARG A 17 -0.99 -24.43 8.88
CA ARG A 17 -1.89 -23.50 9.59
C ARG A 17 -1.12 -22.53 10.48
N ARG A 18 -0.08 -22.98 11.18
CA ARG A 18 0.71 -22.14 12.09
C ARG A 18 1.56 -21.10 11.33
N VAL A 19 2.19 -21.51 10.25
CA VAL A 19 2.92 -20.65 9.31
C VAL A 19 1.96 -19.66 8.65
N ASP A 20 0.80 -20.13 8.18
CA ASP A 20 -0.22 -19.28 7.57
C ASP A 20 -0.76 -18.24 8.60
N ARG A 21 -0.93 -18.62 9.87
CA ARG A 21 -1.28 -17.69 10.96
C ARG A 21 -0.20 -16.64 11.25
N GLN A 22 1.09 -17.00 11.16
CA GLN A 22 2.22 -16.08 11.31
C GLN A 22 2.36 -15.13 10.11
N VAL A 23 2.19 -15.63 8.89
CA VAL A 23 2.16 -14.84 7.65
C VAL A 23 0.96 -13.89 7.66
N ARG A 24 -0.20 -14.30 8.19
CA ARG A 24 -1.42 -13.47 8.37
C ARG A 24 -1.22 -12.32 9.36
N ARG A 25 -0.63 -12.57 10.55
CA ARG A 25 -0.30 -11.49 11.52
C ARG A 25 0.74 -10.52 10.99
N SER A 26 1.68 -11.01 10.17
CA SER A 26 2.68 -10.18 9.49
C SER A 26 2.05 -9.27 8.42
N SER A 27 1.03 -9.73 7.70
CA SER A 27 0.48 -9.04 6.51
C SER A 27 -0.44 -7.85 6.82
N ARG A 28 -1.17 -7.87 7.94
CA ARG A 28 -2.11 -6.81 8.35
C ARG A 28 -1.47 -5.41 8.44
N PRO A 29 -0.33 -5.21 9.13
CA PRO A 29 0.35 -3.91 9.16
C PRO A 29 0.89 -3.47 7.80
N THR A 30 1.21 -4.39 6.89
CA THR A 30 1.55 -4.03 5.49
C THR A 30 0.33 -3.52 4.72
N ALA A 31 -0.85 -4.13 4.90
CA ALA A 31 -2.09 -3.66 4.27
C ALA A 31 -2.52 -2.28 4.78
N VAL A 32 -2.41 -2.04 6.10
CA VAL A 32 -2.66 -0.72 6.70
C VAL A 32 -1.65 0.31 6.18
N TRP A 33 -0.38 -0.07 6.06
CA TRP A 33 0.66 0.80 5.51
C TRP A 33 0.34 1.26 4.08
N TRP A 34 -0.08 0.35 3.20
CA TRP A 34 -0.49 0.72 1.83
C TRP A 34 -1.69 1.66 1.78
N LEU A 35 -2.68 1.50 2.67
CA LEU A 35 -3.78 2.46 2.80
C LEU A 35 -3.27 3.84 3.24
N ALA A 36 -2.41 3.87 4.26
CA ALA A 36 -1.80 5.12 4.74
C ALA A 36 -1.00 5.82 3.63
N CYS A 37 -0.23 5.07 2.83
CA CYS A 37 0.46 5.61 1.64
C CYS A 37 -0.52 6.23 0.65
N GLY A 38 -1.63 5.57 0.34
CA GLY A 38 -2.62 6.10 -0.60
C GLY A 38 -3.28 7.38 -0.11
N ILE A 39 -3.64 7.46 1.17
CA ILE A 39 -4.19 8.66 1.79
C ILE A 39 -3.15 9.80 1.79
N ALA A 40 -1.93 9.52 2.25
CA ALA A 40 -0.85 10.51 2.28
C ALA A 40 -0.55 11.06 0.87
N THR A 41 -0.56 10.18 -0.15
CA THR A 41 -0.38 10.56 -1.56
C THR A 41 -1.48 11.49 -2.04
N ALA A 42 -2.74 11.17 -1.72
CA ALA A 42 -3.88 12.01 -2.11
C ALA A 42 -3.80 13.39 -1.46
N VAL A 43 -3.47 13.45 -0.15
CA VAL A 43 -3.32 14.70 0.59
C VAL A 43 -2.16 15.52 0.02
N TYR A 44 -0.99 14.90 -0.17
CA TYR A 44 0.19 15.57 -0.71
C TYR A 44 -0.10 16.22 -2.07
N TRP A 45 -0.65 15.47 -3.02
CA TRP A 45 -0.94 16.00 -4.36
C TRP A 45 -2.07 17.03 -4.36
N SER A 46 -3.06 16.91 -3.48
CA SER A 46 -4.08 17.94 -3.31
C SER A 46 -3.48 19.27 -2.89
N VAL A 47 -2.52 19.25 -1.94
CA VAL A 47 -1.81 20.47 -1.52
C VAL A 47 -0.88 20.97 -2.63
N MET A 48 -0.13 20.10 -3.30
CA MET A 48 0.79 20.54 -4.37
C MET A 48 0.07 21.15 -5.58
N HIS A 49 -1.13 20.68 -5.91
CA HIS A 49 -1.91 21.21 -7.04
C HIS A 49 -2.70 22.47 -6.67
N PHE A 50 -3.34 22.48 -5.51
CA PHE A 50 -4.33 23.51 -5.15
C PHE A 50 -3.96 24.36 -3.93
N GLY A 51 -2.93 23.95 -3.20
CA GLY A 51 -2.41 24.69 -2.05
C GLY A 51 -1.69 25.97 -2.48
N ARG A 52 -1.62 26.90 -1.52
CA ARG A 52 -0.79 28.11 -1.60
C ARG A 52 0.30 28.00 -0.55
N GLU A 53 1.37 28.78 -0.68
CA GLU A 53 2.33 28.93 0.40
C GLU A 53 1.62 29.41 1.69
N PRO A 54 1.98 28.88 2.88
CA PRO A 54 3.13 28.00 3.17
C PRO A 54 2.82 26.49 3.12
N TYR A 55 1.60 26.09 2.72
CA TYR A 55 1.16 24.70 2.78
C TYR A 55 2.00 23.78 1.88
N ASP A 56 2.50 24.29 0.75
CA ASP A 56 3.45 23.61 -0.12
C ASP A 56 4.71 23.15 0.62
N THR A 57 5.34 24.08 1.34
CA THR A 57 6.57 23.82 2.09
C THR A 57 6.34 22.74 3.14
N LEU A 58 5.21 22.83 3.86
CA LEU A 58 4.83 21.82 4.84
C LEU A 58 4.53 20.46 4.18
N ALA A 59 3.91 20.45 3.00
CA ALA A 59 3.64 19.23 2.25
C ALA A 59 4.93 18.55 1.78
N VAL A 60 5.91 19.32 1.28
CA VAL A 60 7.22 18.80 0.88
C VAL A 60 7.96 18.21 2.09
N VAL A 61 8.02 18.92 3.21
CA VAL A 61 8.67 18.43 4.44
C VAL A 61 7.97 17.16 4.93
N GLY A 62 6.63 17.18 5.02
CA GLY A 62 5.84 16.03 5.42
C GLY A 62 6.06 14.81 4.52
N TRP A 63 6.17 15.04 3.21
CA TRP A 63 6.44 13.99 2.23
C TRP A 63 7.83 13.38 2.37
N VAL A 64 8.86 14.18 2.63
CA VAL A 64 10.23 13.70 2.88
C VAL A 64 10.27 12.84 4.14
N VAL A 65 9.64 13.29 5.23
CA VAL A 65 9.55 12.52 6.48
C VAL A 65 8.80 11.21 6.25
N PHE A 66 7.65 11.27 5.58
CA PHE A 66 6.84 10.10 5.25
C PHE A 66 7.63 9.09 4.40
N SER A 67 8.29 9.54 3.33
CA SER A 67 9.08 8.70 2.44
C SER A 67 10.26 8.03 3.16
N THR A 68 10.93 8.78 4.05
CA THR A 68 12.03 8.26 4.86
C THR A 68 11.56 7.18 5.83
N ALA A 69 10.44 7.43 6.53
CA ALA A 69 9.81 6.44 7.40
C ALA A 69 9.34 5.20 6.62
N SER A 70 8.82 5.39 5.41
CA SER A 70 8.41 4.34 4.48
C SER A 70 9.57 3.43 4.12
N ALA A 71 10.69 4.02 3.69
CA ALA A 71 11.89 3.29 3.30
C ALA A 71 12.43 2.50 4.51
N PHE A 72 12.52 3.13 5.68
CA PHE A 72 12.95 2.46 6.91
C PHE A 72 12.04 1.28 7.27
N TYR A 73 10.72 1.45 7.20
CA TYR A 73 9.74 0.40 7.49
C TYR A 73 9.88 -0.79 6.53
N VAL A 74 10.04 -0.54 5.24
CA VAL A 74 10.22 -1.57 4.21
C VAL A 74 11.56 -2.30 4.36
N CYS A 75 12.65 -1.56 4.62
CA CYS A 75 13.97 -2.15 4.85
C CYS A 75 14.03 -2.96 6.15
N ARG A 76 13.36 -2.51 7.22
CA ARG A 76 13.35 -3.18 8.53
C ARG A 76 12.57 -4.49 8.50
N ARG A 77 11.51 -4.59 7.68
CA ARG A 77 10.78 -5.85 7.44
C ARG A 77 11.53 -6.78 6.48
N GLY A 78 12.86 -6.80 6.58
CA GLY A 78 13.77 -7.58 5.74
C GLY A 78 13.21 -8.97 5.44
N ALA A 79 13.30 -9.35 4.17
CA ALA A 79 12.70 -10.53 3.55
C ALA A 79 11.20 -10.39 3.17
N TYR A 80 10.91 -9.46 2.28
CA TYR A 80 9.83 -9.68 1.31
C TYR A 80 10.13 -11.01 0.58
N GLU A 81 9.25 -12.02 0.69
CA GLU A 81 9.30 -13.20 -0.17
C GLU A 81 9.48 -12.73 -1.64
N ARG A 82 10.34 -13.42 -2.41
CA ARG A 82 10.69 -13.02 -3.80
C ARG A 82 9.47 -12.69 -4.68
N ARG A 83 8.31 -13.30 -4.41
CA ARG A 83 7.03 -13.00 -5.08
C ARG A 83 6.45 -11.63 -4.70
N LEU A 84 6.39 -11.30 -3.42
CA LEU A 84 5.91 -9.99 -2.96
C LEU A 84 6.87 -8.87 -3.39
N TYR A 85 8.17 -9.15 -3.55
CA TYR A 85 9.15 -8.18 -4.04
C TYR A 85 8.90 -7.77 -5.51
N ARG A 86 8.37 -8.68 -6.35
CA ARG A 86 7.99 -8.37 -7.74
C ARG A 86 6.75 -7.48 -7.77
N LEU A 87 5.74 -7.78 -6.94
CA LEU A 87 4.55 -6.95 -6.80
C LEU A 87 4.92 -5.55 -6.26
N ALA A 88 5.77 -5.48 -5.23
CA ALA A 88 6.26 -4.23 -4.68
C ALA A 88 7.02 -3.39 -5.72
N ARG A 89 7.84 -4.02 -6.58
CA ARG A 89 8.51 -3.34 -7.69
C ARG A 89 7.53 -2.77 -8.71
N VAL A 90 6.52 -3.54 -9.11
CA VAL A 90 5.50 -3.06 -10.05
C VAL A 90 4.70 -1.90 -9.44
N VAL A 91 4.25 -2.03 -8.20
CA VAL A 91 3.53 -0.97 -7.50
C VAL A 91 4.41 0.27 -7.33
N MET A 92 5.69 0.11 -7.03
CA MET A 92 6.63 1.22 -6.90
C MET A 92 6.93 1.88 -8.24
N ALA A 93 7.04 1.13 -9.34
CA ALA A 93 7.18 1.67 -10.68
C ALA A 93 5.93 2.46 -11.13
N VAL A 94 4.73 1.91 -10.88
CA VAL A 94 3.46 2.60 -11.15
C VAL A 94 3.34 3.87 -10.31
N PHE A 95 3.71 3.79 -9.03
CA PHE A 95 3.73 4.93 -8.13
C PHE A 95 4.69 6.03 -8.63
N LEU A 96 5.93 5.67 -8.99
CA LEU A 96 6.91 6.61 -9.54
C LEU A 96 6.43 7.24 -10.86
N ALA A 97 5.82 6.45 -11.74
CA ALA A 97 5.25 6.97 -12.98
C ALA A 97 4.10 7.96 -12.71
N ALA A 98 3.22 7.66 -11.76
CA ALA A 98 2.14 8.54 -11.35
C ALA A 98 2.66 9.81 -10.68
N THR A 99 3.71 9.71 -9.85
CA THR A 99 4.41 10.86 -9.25
C THR A 99 5.01 11.74 -10.34
N LEU A 100 5.76 11.17 -11.29
CA LEU A 100 6.37 11.90 -12.39
C LEU A 100 5.31 12.61 -13.25
N PHE A 101 4.22 11.92 -13.58
CA PHE A 101 3.09 12.51 -14.29
C PHE A 101 2.54 13.73 -13.55
N ASN A 102 2.29 13.61 -12.24
CA ASN A 102 1.78 14.74 -11.46
C ASN A 102 2.77 15.91 -11.42
N VAL A 103 4.08 15.65 -11.26
CA VAL A 103 5.11 16.71 -11.34
C VAL A 103 5.05 17.47 -12.66
N LEU A 104 4.93 16.76 -13.78
CA LEU A 104 4.87 17.37 -15.12
C LEU A 104 3.60 18.17 -15.35
N VAL A 105 2.52 17.81 -14.66
CA VAL A 105 1.20 18.40 -14.82
C VAL A 105 0.95 19.55 -13.83
N THR A 106 1.65 19.61 -12.70
CA THR A 106 1.50 20.68 -11.70
C THR A 106 1.62 22.10 -12.27
N PRO A 107 2.57 22.44 -13.17
CA PRO A 107 2.63 23.77 -13.77
C PRO A 107 1.35 24.11 -14.55
N TYR A 108 0.86 23.16 -15.36
CA TYR A 108 -0.40 23.32 -16.09
C TYR A 108 -1.57 23.55 -15.13
N VAL A 109 -1.62 22.81 -14.02
CA VAL A 109 -2.70 22.94 -13.01
C VAL A 109 -2.65 24.29 -12.29
N ARG A 110 -1.46 24.85 -12.06
CA ARG A 110 -1.28 26.11 -11.31
C ARG A 110 -1.41 27.37 -12.15
N GLU A 111 -0.95 27.33 -13.39
CA GLU A 111 -0.82 28.51 -14.24
C GLU A 111 -2.08 28.80 -15.07
N ASN A 112 -3.00 27.83 -15.16
CA ASN A 112 -4.20 27.96 -15.97
C ASN A 112 -5.44 28.07 -15.11
N ASP A 113 -6.35 28.96 -15.51
CA ASP A 113 -7.66 29.11 -14.92
C ASP A 113 -8.71 28.26 -15.65
N GLY A 114 -9.72 27.78 -14.92
CA GLY A 114 -10.87 27.06 -15.47
C GLY A 114 -10.99 25.61 -14.98
N ILE A 115 -11.95 24.88 -15.55
CA ILE A 115 -12.33 23.55 -15.05
C ILE A 115 -11.33 22.44 -15.43
N TRP A 116 -10.66 22.55 -16.58
CA TRP A 116 -9.74 21.53 -17.08
C TRP A 116 -8.50 21.30 -16.19
N PRO A 117 -7.80 22.35 -15.72
CA PRO A 117 -6.74 22.23 -14.71
C PRO A 117 -7.19 21.45 -13.47
N VAL A 118 -8.39 21.73 -12.97
CA VAL A 118 -8.96 21.02 -11.80
C VAL A 118 -9.21 19.55 -12.12
N VAL A 119 -9.84 19.25 -13.26
CA VAL A 119 -10.09 17.86 -13.68
C VAL A 119 -8.78 17.10 -13.81
N VAL A 120 -7.79 17.68 -14.46
CA VAL A 120 -6.47 17.06 -14.67
C VAL A 120 -5.75 16.83 -13.34
N GLY A 121 -5.77 17.81 -12.42
CA GLY A 121 -5.21 17.66 -11.07
C GLY A 121 -5.89 16.55 -10.27
N VAL A 122 -7.23 16.49 -10.30
CA VAL A 122 -8.00 15.43 -9.62
C VAL A 122 -7.72 14.05 -10.22
N VAL A 123 -7.67 13.93 -11.55
CA VAL A 123 -7.30 12.67 -12.21
C VAL A 123 -5.89 12.24 -11.83
N GLY A 124 -4.93 13.17 -11.80
CA GLY A 124 -3.57 12.90 -11.36
C GLY A 124 -3.49 12.38 -9.92
N ILE A 125 -4.25 12.99 -8.99
CA ILE A 125 -4.37 12.55 -7.60
C ILE A 125 -4.91 11.12 -7.54
N LEU A 126 -6.00 10.83 -8.27
CA LEU A 126 -6.63 9.51 -8.27
C LEU A 126 -5.70 8.43 -8.83
N VAL A 127 -5.01 8.70 -9.95
CA VAL A 127 -4.07 7.75 -10.55
C VAL A 127 -2.93 7.42 -9.59
N ALA A 128 -2.46 8.38 -8.80
CA ALA A 128 -1.41 8.15 -7.80
C ALA A 128 -1.91 7.45 -6.54
N ALA A 129 -3.12 7.75 -6.07
CA ALA A 129 -3.66 7.27 -4.80
C ALA A 129 -4.42 5.93 -4.90
N ILE A 130 -5.08 5.64 -6.01
CA ILE A 130 -5.91 4.43 -6.16
C ILE A 130 -5.09 3.14 -6.04
N PRO A 131 -3.93 2.96 -6.70
CA PRO A 131 -3.17 1.71 -6.59
C PRO A 131 -2.81 1.33 -5.14
N PRO A 132 -2.23 2.22 -4.31
CA PRO A 132 -1.93 1.88 -2.91
C PRO A 132 -3.19 1.72 -2.06
N LEU A 133 -4.25 2.52 -2.28
CA LEU A 133 -5.53 2.35 -1.58
C LEU A 133 -6.16 0.99 -1.88
N TYR A 134 -6.20 0.60 -3.16
CA TYR A 134 -6.74 -0.68 -3.60
C TYR A 134 -5.91 -1.85 -3.06
N GLY A 135 -4.57 -1.74 -3.11
CA GLY A 135 -3.66 -2.75 -2.57
C GLY A 135 -3.88 -3.00 -1.07
N GLY A 136 -3.98 -1.94 -0.28
CA GLY A 136 -4.21 -2.04 1.15
C GLY A 136 -5.64 -2.49 1.49
N TRP A 137 -6.67 -1.99 0.80
CA TRP A 137 -8.05 -2.43 0.98
C TRP A 137 -8.24 -3.92 0.65
N ARG A 138 -7.71 -4.38 -0.49
CA ARG A 138 -7.79 -5.78 -0.88
C ARG A 138 -7.05 -6.67 0.11
N GLY A 139 -5.90 -6.22 0.61
CA GLY A 139 -5.17 -6.90 1.69
C GLY A 139 -5.99 -7.04 2.96
N LEU A 140 -6.66 -5.97 3.42
CA LEU A 140 -7.53 -6.02 4.59
C LEU A 140 -8.79 -6.87 4.37
N LYS A 141 -9.41 -6.78 3.18
CA LYS A 141 -10.60 -7.57 2.85
C LYS A 141 -10.29 -9.07 2.84
N ALA A 142 -9.18 -9.47 2.23
CA ALA A 142 -8.74 -10.86 2.25
C ALA A 142 -8.52 -11.38 3.67
N LEU A 143 -7.94 -10.56 4.56
CA LEU A 143 -7.81 -10.91 5.97
C LEU A 143 -9.17 -11.03 6.68
N ARG A 144 -10.13 -10.13 6.39
CA ARG A 144 -11.48 -10.13 7.00
C ARG A 144 -12.35 -11.31 6.56
N ASP A 145 -12.34 -11.63 5.28
CA ASP A 145 -13.15 -12.72 4.73
C ASP A 145 -12.66 -14.07 5.28
N LEU A 146 -11.35 -14.21 5.51
CA LEU A 146 -10.75 -15.38 6.16
C LEU A 146 -11.02 -15.48 7.67
N ASP A 147 -11.10 -14.35 8.40
CA ASP A 147 -11.53 -14.34 9.82
C ASP A 147 -13.00 -14.79 9.98
N ARG A 148 -13.80 -14.69 8.91
CA ARG A 148 -15.22 -15.06 8.89
C ARG A 148 -15.46 -16.55 8.57
N GLU A 149 -14.48 -17.21 7.96
CA GLU A 149 -14.49 -18.64 7.60
C GLU A 149 -13.90 -19.55 8.68
N GLU A 150 -13.37 -19.02 9.80
CA GLU A 150 -13.14 -19.79 11.03
C GLU A 150 -14.43 -19.76 11.89
N PRO A 151 -15.40 -20.70 11.70
CA PRO A 151 -16.43 -20.88 12.71
C PRO A 151 -15.73 -21.31 14.01
N ALA A 152 -16.23 -20.78 15.13
CA ALA A 152 -15.87 -21.21 16.46
C ALA A 152 -16.13 -22.73 16.60
N ILE A 153 -15.14 -23.54 16.28
CA ILE A 153 -15.06 -24.91 16.78
C ILE A 153 -14.43 -24.77 18.17
N GLN A 154 -15.28 -24.47 19.16
CA GLN A 154 -15.03 -24.80 20.55
C GLN A 154 -15.39 -26.27 20.78
#